data_AF-A0A0F9TKD9-F1
#
_entry.id   AF-A0A0F9TKD9-F1
#
_cell.length_a   1.000
_cell.length_b   1.000
_cell.length_c   1.000
_cell.angle_alpha   90.00
_cell.angle_beta   90.00
_cell.angle_gamma   90.00
#
_symmetry.space_group_name_H-M   'P 1'
#
loop_
_entity.id
_entity.type
_entity.pdbx_description
1 polymer ?
#
loop_
_entity_poly.entity_id
_entity_poly.type
_entity_poly.pdbx_seq_one_letter_code
_entity_poly.pdbx_strand_id
1 'polypeptide(L)'
;MSIPDVLANLRSWHVAVGHVSTVLAEIPDGVIHCSVSSPPYWGLRSYLEDDDPSKADEIGSEKTSEEYVEKVVAVYREVRRVLRDDGVCWVNIGDVYATGAGKVGECPGGGEQGDKWRGYRGGHTAEQAGKNAKRVHAMGPMTQPNRLPIAGLKPGDMVGIPWRLALALQADGWWLRMDVIWHKRSPMPESCNGWRWERCRVKVKKGDRGKQRAGDGQPLGHPNCDHSDGVWFGQAEYTPCPGCPKCEPNGGLVLRKGSWRPTKAHDYILQLAKSPQYFCDAQAVAEAVTGGAHHRGDGVHRKSADAGHGIRQNEDYGANVRELVTTRNPRSVWTFSTESAAWDFCLACQSLYLGAQRRGIEIDTSSGRPVRTCPICNSTDDWVDHFATFPSALPEKCIRVSTSEKGCCPECGAQWARVIEKRRTATRPAKKNAIDTTGKANRDPERHVTETVTIGWRRTCICSRYSHQREIEPYDPIPPLVLDPFSGSGRTIIAARRLNCRAIGIELNPAYATLSESLIHEDQPLFNT
;
A
#
# COMPACT_ATOMS: atom_id res chain seq x y z
N MET A 1 20.25 17.46 14.91
CA MET A 1 19.28 18.51 15.29
C MET A 1 18.15 17.78 16.01
N SER A 2 17.67 18.28 17.15
CA SER A 2 16.55 17.61 17.84
C SER A 2 15.26 17.77 17.03
N ILE A 3 14.31 16.84 17.17
CA ILE A 3 13.02 16.96 16.47
C ILE A 3 12.24 18.23 16.85
N PRO A 4 12.24 18.71 18.11
CA PRO A 4 11.67 20.01 18.47
C PRO A 4 12.29 21.19 17.69
N ASP A 5 13.61 21.20 17.52
CA ASP A 5 14.30 22.26 16.74
C ASP A 5 13.92 22.19 15.26
N VAL A 6 13.80 20.97 14.72
CA VAL A 6 13.31 20.75 13.35
C VAL A 6 11.91 21.34 13.23
N LEU A 7 10.97 20.97 14.12
CA LEU A 7 9.58 21.42 14.08
C LEU A 7 9.44 22.94 14.15
N ALA A 8 10.27 23.60 14.98
CA ALA A 8 10.28 25.05 15.12
C ALA A 8 10.70 25.77 13.82
N ASN A 9 11.54 25.13 13.00
CA ASN A 9 12.13 25.73 11.79
C ASN A 9 11.70 25.06 10.48
N LEU A 10 10.80 24.07 10.54
CA LEU A 10 10.41 23.24 9.42
C LEU A 10 9.65 24.05 8.37
N ARG A 11 10.33 24.41 7.28
CA ARG A 11 9.71 25.14 6.16
C ARG A 11 8.91 24.25 5.22
N SER A 12 9.41 23.03 4.94
CA SER A 12 8.76 22.11 4.00
C SER A 12 8.83 20.68 4.52
N TRP A 13 10.00 20.06 4.56
CA TRP A 13 10.08 18.65 4.96
C TRP A 13 11.38 18.33 5.69
N HIS A 14 11.37 17.20 6.40
CA HIS A 14 12.54 16.61 7.05
C HIS A 14 12.44 15.09 7.03
N VAL A 15 13.54 14.41 6.73
CA VAL A 15 13.68 12.95 6.88
C VAL A 15 14.57 12.69 8.09
N ALA A 16 13.98 12.16 9.16
CA ALA A 16 14.71 11.80 10.36
C ALA A 16 15.27 10.37 10.23
N VAL A 17 16.58 10.25 10.42
CA VAL A 17 17.26 8.94 10.43
C VAL A 17 17.25 8.39 11.85
N GLY A 18 16.66 7.22 12.05
CA GLY A 18 16.66 6.53 13.33
C GLY A 18 15.46 5.61 13.53
N HIS A 19 15.45 4.92 14.67
CA HIS A 19 14.35 4.05 15.03
C HIS A 19 13.06 4.84 15.26
N VAL A 20 11.96 4.34 14.69
CA VAL A 20 10.65 5.02 14.68
C VAL A 20 10.15 5.38 16.07
N SER A 21 10.34 4.52 17.08
CA SER A 21 9.87 4.82 18.44
C SER A 21 10.66 5.96 19.09
N THR A 22 11.97 6.05 18.82
CA THR A 22 12.84 7.08 19.37
C THR A 22 12.47 8.45 18.79
N VAL A 23 12.32 8.51 17.46
CA VAL A 23 11.98 9.76 16.78
C VAL A 23 10.56 10.21 17.13
N LEU A 24 9.58 9.29 17.18
CA LEU A 24 8.22 9.62 17.59
C LEU A 24 8.16 10.16 19.02
N ALA A 25 8.97 9.63 19.95
CA ALA A 25 9.01 10.09 21.33
C ALA A 25 9.46 11.55 21.47
N GLU A 26 10.24 12.07 20.52
CA GLU A 26 10.65 13.49 20.50
C GLU A 26 9.58 14.41 19.88
N ILE A 27 8.62 13.89 19.11
CA ILE A 27 7.54 14.68 18.52
C ILE A 27 6.52 15.04 19.63
N PRO A 28 6.16 16.31 19.81
CA PRO A 28 5.14 16.72 20.78
C PRO A 28 3.75 16.14 20.48
N ASP A 29 2.93 16.02 21.52
CA ASP A 29 1.56 15.55 21.42
C ASP A 29 0.70 16.48 20.54
N GLY A 30 -0.18 15.89 19.74
CA GLY A 30 -1.23 16.65 19.06
C GLY A 30 -0.78 17.67 18.01
N VAL A 31 0.40 17.52 17.39
CA VAL A 31 0.91 18.47 16.38
C VAL A 31 0.73 18.00 14.93
N ILE A 32 0.54 16.70 14.70
CA ILE A 32 0.40 16.09 13.37
C ILE A 32 -1.07 16.15 12.90
N HIS A 33 -1.31 16.59 11.67
CA HIS A 33 -2.66 16.67 11.08
C HIS A 33 -3.08 15.38 10.37
N CYS A 34 -2.13 14.74 9.69
CA CYS A 34 -2.38 13.52 8.94
C CYS A 34 -1.15 12.61 9.03
N SER A 35 -1.36 11.31 9.20
CA SER A 35 -0.31 10.33 8.99
C SER A 35 -0.69 9.40 7.85
N VAL A 36 0.24 9.14 6.94
CA VAL A 36 0.07 8.14 5.87
C VAL A 36 1.35 7.34 5.80
N SER A 37 1.24 6.01 5.89
CA SER A 37 2.42 5.14 5.89
C SER A 37 2.09 3.73 5.43
N SER A 38 3.16 2.98 5.15
CA SER A 38 3.12 1.53 4.96
C SER A 38 4.17 0.92 5.88
N PRO A 39 3.78 0.27 7.00
CA PRO A 39 4.74 -0.41 7.84
C PRO A 39 5.44 -1.52 7.04
N PRO A 40 6.66 -1.92 7.42
CA PRO A 40 7.33 -3.08 6.84
C PRO A 40 6.40 -4.30 6.85
N TYR A 41 6.20 -4.96 5.70
CA TYR A 41 5.32 -6.12 5.62
C TYR A 41 5.95 -7.35 6.28
N TRP A 42 5.20 -8.02 7.13
CA TRP A 42 5.67 -9.19 7.88
C TRP A 42 6.15 -10.33 6.97
N GLY A 43 7.37 -10.80 7.22
CA GLY A 43 7.99 -11.92 6.50
C GLY A 43 8.26 -11.66 5.02
N LEU A 44 8.27 -10.39 4.60
CA LEU A 44 8.55 -10.03 3.22
C LEU A 44 10.03 -9.68 3.00
N ARG A 45 10.60 -8.79 3.81
CA ARG A 45 11.96 -8.27 3.62
C ARG A 45 12.72 -8.06 4.93
N SER A 46 14.03 -8.14 4.78
CA SER A 46 15.06 -7.68 5.69
C SER A 46 15.66 -6.42 5.05
N TYR A 47 15.64 -5.30 5.77
CA TYR A 47 16.10 -3.97 5.35
C TYR A 47 17.51 -3.63 5.84
N LEU A 48 17.92 -4.25 6.95
CA LEU A 48 19.27 -4.14 7.50
C LEU A 48 20.02 -5.47 7.34
N GLU A 49 21.35 -5.38 7.23
CA GLU A 49 22.24 -6.54 7.28
C GLU A 49 22.23 -7.19 8.66
N ASP A 50 22.57 -8.48 8.74
CA ASP A 50 22.45 -9.26 9.97
C ASP A 50 23.40 -8.80 11.09
N ASP A 51 24.48 -8.09 10.74
CA ASP A 51 25.47 -7.52 11.67
C ASP A 51 25.24 -6.03 11.99
N ASP A 52 24.21 -5.39 11.42
CA ASP A 52 23.88 -4.00 11.72
C ASP A 52 23.48 -3.85 13.20
N PRO A 53 24.03 -2.88 13.95
CA PRO A 53 23.69 -2.67 15.36
C PRO A 53 22.19 -2.40 15.60
N SER A 54 21.49 -1.87 14.59
CA SER A 54 20.05 -1.55 14.62
C SER A 54 19.19 -2.71 14.11
N LYS A 55 19.78 -3.88 13.81
CA LYS A 55 19.05 -5.04 13.28
C LYS A 55 17.92 -5.52 14.21
N ALA A 56 18.15 -5.45 15.52
CA ALA A 56 17.15 -5.82 16.52
C ALA A 56 15.91 -4.90 16.51
N ASP A 57 16.10 -3.67 16.02
CA ASP A 57 15.07 -2.63 15.95
C ASP A 57 14.28 -2.69 14.64
N GLU A 58 14.64 -3.58 13.71
CA GLU A 58 13.89 -3.81 12.49
C GLU A 58 12.50 -4.42 12.79
N ILE A 59 11.48 -3.89 12.10
CA ILE A 59 10.12 -4.41 12.14
C ILE A 59 9.86 -5.21 10.85
N GLY A 60 9.14 -6.33 10.95
CA GLY A 60 8.73 -7.16 9.81
C GLY A 60 9.39 -8.55 9.80
N SER A 61 10.36 -8.78 10.67
CA SER A 61 11.13 -10.03 10.80
C SER A 61 10.79 -10.83 12.08
N GLU A 62 9.72 -10.46 12.79
CA GLU A 62 9.28 -11.09 14.05
C GLU A 62 8.90 -12.56 13.85
N LYS A 63 9.07 -13.38 14.88
CA LYS A 63 8.88 -14.84 14.76
C LYS A 63 7.42 -15.20 14.54
N THR A 64 6.50 -14.46 15.15
CA THR A 64 5.06 -14.68 15.06
C THR A 64 4.35 -13.46 14.46
N SER A 65 3.17 -13.70 13.88
CA SER A 65 2.32 -12.62 13.40
C SER A 65 1.82 -11.72 14.53
N GLU A 66 1.67 -12.29 15.72
CA GLU A 66 1.22 -11.63 16.94
C GLU A 66 2.28 -10.64 17.43
N GLU A 67 3.54 -11.07 17.56
CA GLU A 67 4.68 -10.18 17.90
C GLU A 67 4.81 -9.02 16.90
N TYR A 68 4.67 -9.31 15.60
CA TYR A 68 4.68 -8.28 14.57
C TYR A 68 3.54 -7.27 14.77
N VAL A 69 2.31 -7.75 14.96
CA VAL A 69 1.15 -6.88 15.17
C VAL A 69 1.33 -6.04 16.44
N GLU A 70 1.85 -6.62 17.53
CA GLU A 70 2.14 -5.90 18.78
C GLU A 70 3.12 -4.75 18.58
N LYS A 71 4.24 -4.99 17.86
CA LYS A 71 5.20 -3.94 17.54
C LYS A 71 4.60 -2.84 16.66
N VAL A 72 3.85 -3.21 15.63
CA VAL A 72 3.19 -2.23 14.75
C VAL A 72 2.14 -1.41 15.52
N VAL A 73 1.36 -2.04 16.39
CA VAL A 73 0.42 -1.35 17.28
C VAL A 73 1.15 -0.38 18.21
N ALA A 74 2.31 -0.76 18.77
CA ALA A 74 3.09 0.14 19.61
C ALA A 74 3.53 1.41 18.85
N VAL A 75 3.96 1.29 17.59
CA VAL A 75 4.26 2.46 16.74
C VAL A 75 3.02 3.30 16.52
N TYR A 76 1.90 2.70 16.13
CA TYR A 76 0.68 3.46 15.88
C TYR A 76 0.05 4.04 17.15
N ARG A 77 0.34 3.50 18.34
CA ARG A 77 -0.02 4.12 19.61
C ARG A 77 0.69 5.46 19.79
N GLU A 78 1.98 5.53 19.47
CA GLU A 78 2.73 6.79 19.46
C GLU A 78 2.25 7.73 18.35
N VAL A 79 1.92 7.21 17.16
CA VAL A 79 1.28 8.00 16.10
C VAL A 79 -0.05 8.62 16.59
N ARG A 80 -0.85 7.88 17.37
CA ARG A 80 -2.10 8.38 17.97
C ARG A 80 -1.87 9.55 18.94
N ARG A 81 -0.76 9.53 19.69
CA ARG A 81 -0.37 10.60 20.63
C ARG A 81 0.00 11.88 19.90
N VAL A 82 0.89 11.78 18.89
CA VAL A 82 1.37 12.94 18.14
C VAL A 82 0.32 13.52 17.18
N LEU A 83 -0.69 12.72 16.81
CA LEU A 83 -1.84 13.21 16.04
C LEU A 83 -2.74 14.11 16.87
N ARG A 84 -3.16 15.19 16.22
CA ARG A 84 -4.25 16.05 16.68
C ARG A 84 -5.52 15.24 16.94
N ASP A 85 -6.39 15.75 17.80
CA ASP A 85 -7.69 15.12 18.10
C ASP A 85 -8.58 14.99 16.88
N ASP A 86 -8.46 15.91 15.92
CA ASP A 86 -9.12 15.88 14.62
C ASP A 86 -8.29 15.21 13.51
N GLY A 87 -7.10 14.69 13.82
CA GLY A 87 -6.19 14.10 12.86
C GLY A 87 -6.62 12.70 12.37
N VAL A 88 -6.11 12.33 11.20
CA VAL A 88 -6.43 11.04 10.54
C VAL A 88 -5.15 10.27 10.26
N CYS A 89 -5.16 8.97 10.54
CA CYS A 89 -4.07 8.06 10.20
C CYS A 89 -4.51 7.07 9.12
N TRP A 90 -3.66 6.87 8.12
CA TRP A 90 -3.86 5.96 7.00
C TRP A 90 -2.73 4.93 6.97
N VAL A 91 -3.09 3.65 7.04
CA VAL A 91 -2.13 2.54 7.07
C VAL A 91 -2.33 1.63 5.88
N ASN A 92 -1.41 1.67 4.94
CA ASN A 92 -1.37 0.71 3.84
C ASN A 92 -0.70 -0.59 4.29
N ILE A 93 -1.42 -1.71 4.22
CA ILE A 93 -0.94 -3.01 4.67
C ILE A 93 -1.38 -4.14 3.72
N GLY A 94 -0.39 -4.95 3.33
CA GLY A 94 -0.57 -6.16 2.55
C GLY A 94 -0.73 -7.38 3.44
N ASP A 95 -1.05 -8.52 2.83
CA ASP A 95 -1.14 -9.78 3.58
C ASP A 95 -0.13 -10.79 3.02
N VAL A 96 0.09 -11.83 3.80
CA VAL A 96 0.99 -12.94 3.44
C VAL A 96 0.29 -14.28 3.63
N TYR A 97 0.86 -15.32 3.02
CA TYR A 97 0.39 -16.69 3.20
C TYR A 97 1.34 -17.44 4.12
N ALA A 98 0.76 -18.25 5.02
CA ALA A 98 1.50 -19.27 5.75
C ALA A 98 1.99 -20.29 4.72
N THR A 99 3.30 -20.42 4.51
CA THR A 99 3.80 -21.40 3.53
C THR A 99 4.18 -22.73 4.18
N GLY A 100 4.45 -22.73 5.50
CA GLY A 100 4.72 -23.91 6.30
C GLY A 100 5.88 -24.76 5.76
N ALA A 101 6.86 -24.12 5.12
CA ALA A 101 8.02 -24.76 4.53
C ALA A 101 9.08 -25.19 5.56
N GLY A 102 8.70 -25.35 6.83
CA GLY A 102 9.59 -25.79 7.90
C GLY A 102 9.57 -27.30 8.11
N LYS A 103 10.66 -27.98 7.75
CA LYS A 103 11.34 -28.88 8.70
C LYS A 103 12.70 -28.26 9.00
N VAL A 104 12.76 -27.50 10.09
CA VAL A 104 13.98 -27.10 10.80
C VAL A 104 13.57 -27.04 12.26
N GLY A 105 14.27 -27.77 13.13
CA GLY A 105 14.01 -27.72 14.58
C GLY A 105 14.18 -26.30 15.09
N GLU A 106 13.25 -25.89 15.95
CA GLU A 106 13.36 -24.87 17.02
C GLU A 106 14.38 -23.73 16.80
N CYS A 107 14.23 -22.93 15.74
CA CYS A 107 15.02 -21.73 15.49
C CYS A 107 16.57 -21.94 15.55
N PRO A 108 17.34 -20.85 15.51
CA PRO A 108 18.27 -20.53 14.44
C PRO A 108 19.39 -21.58 14.24
N GLY A 109 19.35 -22.25 13.08
CA GLY A 109 20.46 -23.04 12.55
C GLY A 109 20.52 -24.51 12.99
N GLY A 110 19.61 -25.37 12.52
CA GLY A 110 19.57 -26.77 12.96
C GLY A 110 19.30 -27.83 11.89
N GLY A 111 20.35 -28.55 11.49
CA GLY A 111 20.31 -29.92 10.91
C GLY A 111 20.89 -30.03 9.49
N GLU A 112 21.31 -31.23 9.05
CA GLU A 112 21.98 -31.50 7.74
C GLU A 112 21.29 -30.89 6.50
N GLN A 113 19.95 -30.76 6.53
CA GLN A 113 19.19 -30.10 5.47
C GLN A 113 19.19 -28.57 5.64
N GLY A 114 19.11 -28.05 6.86
CA GLY A 114 19.33 -26.64 7.19
C GLY A 114 20.79 -26.18 7.02
N ASP A 115 21.77 -27.07 7.18
CA ASP A 115 23.19 -26.84 6.94
C ASP A 115 23.50 -26.70 5.45
N LYS A 116 22.77 -27.42 4.59
CA LYS A 116 22.79 -27.21 3.12
C LYS A 116 22.22 -25.87 2.67
N TRP A 117 21.50 -25.18 3.56
CA TRP A 117 20.77 -23.95 3.29
C TRP A 117 21.23 -22.78 4.19
N ARG A 118 22.30 -22.96 5.00
CA ARG A 118 22.90 -21.89 5.81
C ARG A 118 23.60 -20.89 4.91
N GLY A 119 23.24 -19.63 5.12
CA GLY A 119 23.76 -18.46 4.43
C GLY A 119 22.62 -17.47 4.16
N TYR A 120 22.97 -16.20 3.97
CA TYR A 120 22.26 -15.38 2.98
C TYR A 120 22.10 -16.23 1.71
N ARG A 121 21.27 -15.86 0.73
CA ARG A 121 21.52 -16.42 -0.62
C ARG A 121 22.84 -15.85 -1.18
N GLY A 122 23.96 -16.07 -0.49
CA GLY A 122 25.30 -16.08 -1.05
C GLY A 122 25.31 -17.18 -2.09
N GLY A 123 25.85 -16.84 -3.25
CA GLY A 123 25.76 -17.65 -4.45
C GLY A 123 26.05 -19.12 -4.14
N HIS A 124 25.13 -19.99 -4.54
CA HIS A 124 25.57 -21.35 -4.82
C HIS A 124 26.65 -21.22 -5.88
N THR A 125 27.88 -21.68 -5.60
CA THR A 125 28.74 -22.06 -6.72
C THR A 125 27.96 -23.08 -7.56
N ALA A 126 28.20 -23.11 -8.87
CA ALA A 126 27.45 -23.94 -9.83
C ALA A 126 27.35 -25.43 -9.42
N GLU A 127 28.22 -25.89 -8.53
CA GLU A 127 28.27 -27.25 -7.99
C GLU A 127 27.23 -27.56 -6.90
N GLN A 128 26.73 -26.56 -6.17
CA GLN A 128 25.89 -26.75 -4.98
C GLN A 128 24.39 -26.47 -5.21
N ALA A 129 24.02 -25.85 -6.33
CA ALA A 129 22.62 -25.64 -6.68
C ALA A 129 21.96 -26.97 -7.08
N GLY A 130 20.95 -27.39 -6.33
CA GLY A 130 20.07 -28.48 -6.77
C GLY A 130 19.55 -28.22 -8.19
N LYS A 131 19.50 -29.28 -9.00
CA LYS A 131 19.37 -29.32 -10.48
C LYS A 131 18.16 -28.59 -11.13
N ASN A 132 17.39 -27.80 -10.39
CA ASN A 132 16.20 -27.05 -10.86
C ASN A 132 16.10 -25.60 -10.31
N ALA A 133 17.15 -25.03 -9.71
CA ALA A 133 17.09 -23.67 -9.17
C ALA A 133 17.10 -22.62 -10.30
N LYS A 134 15.91 -22.16 -10.72
CA LYS A 134 15.71 -21.15 -11.78
C LYS A 134 16.09 -19.70 -11.40
N ARG A 135 16.65 -19.47 -10.21
CA ARG A 135 16.99 -18.12 -9.70
C ARG A 135 18.19 -18.21 -8.75
N VAL A 136 19.30 -17.57 -9.12
CA VAL A 136 20.49 -17.46 -8.26
C VAL A 136 20.26 -16.48 -7.10
N HIS A 137 19.28 -15.57 -7.22
CA HIS A 137 18.76 -14.78 -6.09
C HIS A 137 17.23 -14.85 -6.07
N ALA A 138 16.66 -15.50 -5.05
CA ALA A 138 15.31 -15.13 -4.62
C ALA A 138 15.51 -14.29 -3.37
N MET A 139 14.96 -13.08 -3.40
CA MET A 139 15.02 -12.12 -2.29
C MET A 139 14.42 -12.73 -1.03
N GLY A 140 15.10 -12.48 0.08
CA GLY A 140 14.70 -12.83 1.44
C GLY A 140 15.50 -13.99 2.01
N PRO A 141 16.06 -13.85 3.24
CA PRO A 141 16.71 -14.96 3.91
C PRO A 141 15.70 -16.09 4.14
N MET A 142 16.19 -17.34 4.19
CA MET A 142 15.34 -18.53 4.40
C MET A 142 14.69 -18.57 5.79
N THR A 143 15.07 -17.62 6.65
CA THR A 143 14.55 -17.29 7.96
C THR A 143 13.25 -16.47 7.91
N GLN A 144 12.68 -16.20 6.73
CA GLN A 144 11.40 -15.49 6.61
C GLN A 144 10.32 -16.14 7.52
N PRO A 145 9.77 -15.39 8.50
CA PRO A 145 8.92 -15.96 9.55
C PRO A 145 7.62 -16.57 9.01
N ASN A 146 7.06 -16.06 7.92
CA ASN A 146 5.89 -16.64 7.23
C ASN A 146 6.15 -18.02 6.57
N ARG A 147 7.40 -18.50 6.58
CA ARG A 147 7.80 -19.84 6.12
C ARG A 147 7.89 -20.87 7.22
N LEU A 148 7.97 -20.43 8.47
CA LEU A 148 7.95 -21.33 9.61
C LEU A 148 6.53 -21.88 9.83
N PRO A 149 6.37 -23.04 10.52
CA PRO A 149 5.06 -23.49 10.98
C PRO A 149 4.47 -22.42 11.91
N ILE A 150 3.30 -21.89 11.55
CA ILE A 150 2.59 -20.90 12.35
C ILE A 150 1.48 -21.64 13.11
N ALA A 151 1.46 -21.50 14.43
CA ALA A 151 0.46 -22.14 15.26
C ALA A 151 -0.96 -21.78 14.78
N GLY A 152 -1.81 -22.78 14.59
CA GLY A 152 -3.20 -22.60 14.15
C GLY A 152 -3.40 -22.34 12.66
N LEU A 153 -2.34 -22.18 11.85
CA LEU A 153 -2.45 -21.98 10.39
C LEU A 153 -1.83 -23.14 9.61
N LYS A 154 -2.52 -23.56 8.55
CA LYS A 154 -2.07 -24.63 7.64
C LYS A 154 -1.24 -24.02 6.51
N PRO A 155 -0.33 -24.80 5.91
CA PRO A 155 0.36 -24.37 4.68
C PRO A 155 -0.64 -24.00 3.58
N GLY A 156 -0.54 -22.78 3.07
CA GLY A 156 -1.44 -22.18 2.09
C GLY A 156 -2.54 -21.30 2.71
N ASP A 157 -2.66 -21.23 4.03
CA ASP A 157 -3.62 -20.32 4.67
C ASP A 157 -3.17 -18.86 4.52
N MET A 158 -4.13 -17.97 4.33
CA MET A 158 -3.90 -16.54 4.43
C MET A 158 -3.74 -16.18 5.90
N VAL A 159 -2.67 -15.46 6.25
CA VAL A 159 -2.38 -15.15 7.67
C VAL A 159 -3.39 -14.15 8.22
N GLY A 160 -3.83 -13.22 7.39
CA GLY A 160 -4.83 -12.23 7.74
C GLY A 160 -4.26 -11.02 8.45
N ILE A 161 -3.02 -10.64 8.14
CA ILE A 161 -2.30 -9.53 8.78
C ILE A 161 -3.14 -8.23 8.78
N PRO A 162 -3.76 -7.78 7.68
CA PRO A 162 -4.57 -6.56 7.68
C PRO A 162 -5.71 -6.58 8.71
N TRP A 163 -6.43 -7.70 8.84
CA TRP A 163 -7.54 -7.82 9.79
C TRP A 163 -7.05 -7.94 11.23
N ARG A 164 -5.99 -8.71 11.46
CA ARG A 164 -5.36 -8.81 12.78
C ARG A 164 -4.90 -7.44 13.28
N LEU A 165 -4.21 -6.69 12.42
CA LEU A 165 -3.77 -5.33 12.73
C LEU A 165 -4.96 -4.38 12.96
N ALA A 166 -5.96 -4.39 12.08
CA ALA A 166 -7.12 -3.51 12.20
C ALA A 166 -7.89 -3.73 13.52
N LEU A 167 -8.12 -4.99 13.90
CA LEU A 167 -8.78 -5.35 15.15
C LEU A 167 -7.93 -5.01 16.37
N ALA A 168 -6.61 -5.24 16.30
CA ALA A 168 -5.70 -4.89 17.39
C ALA A 168 -5.62 -3.37 17.61
N LEU A 169 -5.55 -2.58 16.54
CA LEU A 169 -5.59 -1.11 16.62
C LEU A 169 -6.93 -0.62 17.20
N GLN A 170 -8.05 -1.24 16.80
CA GLN A 170 -9.35 -0.90 17.36
C GLN A 170 -9.42 -1.21 18.87
N ALA A 171 -8.88 -2.35 19.30
CA ALA A 171 -8.76 -2.72 20.71
C ALA A 171 -7.83 -1.76 21.48
N ASP A 172 -6.81 -1.19 20.81
CA ASP A 172 -5.90 -0.18 21.36
C ASP A 172 -6.53 1.23 21.47
N GLY A 173 -7.78 1.41 21.03
CA GLY A 173 -8.53 2.66 21.18
C GLY A 173 -8.56 3.54 19.92
N TRP A 174 -8.26 2.97 18.76
CA TRP A 174 -8.52 3.61 17.47
C TRP A 174 -9.98 3.41 17.01
N TRP A 175 -10.51 4.41 16.31
CA TRP A 175 -11.71 4.23 15.49
C TRP A 175 -11.30 3.77 14.10
N LEU A 176 -11.60 2.51 13.74
CA LEU A 176 -11.51 2.04 12.36
C LEU A 176 -12.69 2.57 11.55
N ARG A 177 -12.44 3.51 10.64
CA ARG A 177 -13.48 4.23 9.88
C ARG A 177 -13.86 3.52 8.59
N MET A 178 -12.86 3.04 7.86
CA MET A 178 -13.02 2.36 6.56
C MET A 178 -11.82 1.45 6.28
N ASP A 179 -12.08 0.33 5.61
CA ASP A 179 -11.11 -0.53 4.94
C ASP A 179 -11.12 -0.24 3.43
N VAL A 180 -10.25 0.68 2.99
CA VAL A 180 -10.16 1.01 1.57
C VAL A 180 -9.33 -0.05 0.85
N ILE A 181 -9.84 -0.56 -0.26
CA ILE A 181 -9.13 -1.50 -1.13
C ILE A 181 -8.35 -0.72 -2.17
N TRP A 182 -7.01 -0.80 -2.11
CA TRP A 182 -6.19 -0.37 -3.23
C TRP A 182 -6.11 -1.47 -4.28
N HIS A 183 -6.88 -1.32 -5.36
CA HIS A 183 -6.83 -2.19 -6.53
C HIS A 183 -5.64 -1.83 -7.43
N LYS A 184 -4.70 -2.78 -7.56
CA LYS A 184 -3.52 -2.69 -8.41
C LYS A 184 -3.90 -3.13 -9.84
N ARG A 185 -3.71 -2.26 -10.84
CA ARG A 185 -4.10 -2.57 -12.24
C ARG A 185 -3.25 -3.66 -12.91
N SER A 186 -1.97 -3.73 -12.55
CA SER A 186 -1.00 -4.65 -13.17
C SER A 186 -0.19 -5.37 -12.08
N PRO A 187 -0.83 -6.22 -11.25
CA PRO A 187 -0.12 -6.97 -10.23
C PRO A 187 0.78 -8.02 -10.89
N MET A 188 1.95 -8.27 -10.31
CA MET A 188 2.79 -9.39 -10.73
C MET A 188 2.07 -10.72 -10.46
N PRO A 189 2.08 -11.69 -11.39
CA PRO A 189 1.55 -13.03 -11.13
C PRO A 189 2.27 -13.70 -9.97
N GLU A 190 1.51 -14.26 -9.03
CA GLU A 190 2.05 -15.07 -7.93
C GLU A 190 1.85 -16.55 -8.20
N SER A 191 2.79 -17.38 -7.76
CA SER A 191 2.68 -18.85 -7.89
C SER A 191 1.75 -19.41 -6.80
N CYS A 192 0.45 -19.15 -6.91
CA CYS A 192 -0.52 -19.70 -5.99
C CYS A 192 -0.90 -21.12 -6.42
N ASN A 193 -0.33 -22.13 -5.75
CA ASN A 193 -0.62 -23.54 -6.05
C ASN A 193 -1.95 -23.98 -5.42
N GLY A 194 -2.74 -24.73 -6.18
CA GLY A 194 -3.93 -25.41 -5.69
C GLY A 194 -4.10 -26.76 -6.39
N TRP A 195 -5.23 -27.40 -6.09
CA TRP A 195 -5.58 -28.68 -6.67
C TRP A 195 -6.56 -28.50 -7.82
N ARG A 196 -6.27 -29.13 -8.94
CA ARG A 196 -7.18 -29.18 -10.08
C ARG A 196 -7.25 -30.60 -10.64
N TRP A 197 -8.41 -30.95 -11.16
CA TRP A 197 -8.59 -32.19 -11.89
C TRP A 197 -8.00 -32.06 -13.28
N GLU A 198 -7.15 -33.00 -13.67
CA GLU A 198 -6.63 -33.10 -15.02
C GLU A 198 -6.78 -34.53 -15.53
N ARG A 199 -6.86 -34.70 -16.85
CA ARG A 199 -6.76 -36.03 -17.46
C ARG A 199 -5.42 -36.65 -17.07
N CYS A 200 -5.47 -37.90 -16.64
CA CYS A 200 -4.27 -38.66 -16.35
C CYS A 200 -3.44 -38.78 -17.63
N ARG A 201 -2.13 -38.58 -17.49
CA ARG A 201 -1.16 -38.67 -18.57
C ARG A 201 0.00 -39.53 -18.12
N VAL A 202 0.51 -40.35 -19.03
CA VAL A 202 1.70 -41.17 -18.82
C VAL A 202 2.86 -40.53 -19.55
N LYS A 203 4.02 -40.53 -18.90
CA LYS A 203 5.25 -40.00 -19.49
C LYS A 203 5.81 -41.04 -20.46
N VAL A 204 5.81 -40.74 -21.75
CA VAL A 204 6.25 -41.66 -22.81
C VAL A 204 7.71 -41.44 -23.19
N LYS A 205 8.22 -40.22 -22.99
CA LYS A 205 9.62 -39.89 -23.22
C LYS A 205 10.17 -39.13 -22.03
N LYS A 206 11.35 -39.52 -21.57
CA LYS A 206 12.09 -38.74 -20.58
C LYS A 206 12.62 -37.48 -21.28
N GLY A 207 12.59 -36.36 -20.58
CA GLY A 207 13.29 -35.17 -21.07
C GLY A 207 14.78 -35.49 -21.14
N ASP A 208 15.37 -35.37 -22.32
CA ASP A 208 16.80 -35.62 -22.52
C ASP A 208 17.62 -34.45 -21.97
N ARG A 209 18.79 -34.77 -21.42
CA ARG A 209 19.82 -33.78 -21.08
C ARG A 209 21.00 -33.99 -22.01
N GLY A 210 21.34 -32.98 -22.80
CA GLY A 210 22.47 -33.04 -23.71
C GLY A 210 23.08 -31.67 -23.99
N LYS A 211 24.39 -31.62 -24.27
CA LYS A 211 25.04 -30.45 -24.86
C LYS A 211 25.02 -30.65 -26.37
N GLN A 212 24.27 -29.84 -27.12
CA GLN A 212 24.41 -29.83 -28.58
C GLN A 212 25.56 -28.89 -28.95
N ARG A 213 26.55 -29.43 -29.68
CA ARG A 213 27.60 -28.65 -30.35
C ARG A 213 27.33 -28.74 -31.85
N ALA A 214 27.48 -27.65 -32.59
CA ALA A 214 27.58 -27.70 -34.04
C ALA A 214 28.81 -28.53 -34.45
N GLY A 215 28.88 -28.96 -35.72
CA GLY A 215 30.01 -29.76 -36.23
C GLY A 215 31.39 -29.08 -36.13
N ASP A 216 31.41 -27.77 -35.85
CA ASP A 216 32.58 -26.93 -35.61
C ASP A 216 32.89 -26.69 -34.11
N GLY A 217 32.09 -27.25 -33.20
CA GLY A 217 32.24 -27.09 -31.75
C GLY A 217 31.55 -25.89 -31.12
N GLN A 218 30.85 -25.02 -31.88
CA GLN A 218 30.13 -23.86 -31.37
C GLN A 218 28.73 -24.24 -30.80
N PRO A 219 28.18 -23.52 -29.80
CA PRO A 219 26.81 -23.73 -29.32
C PRO A 219 25.77 -23.32 -30.38
N LEU A 220 24.81 -24.19 -30.67
CA LEU A 220 23.69 -23.86 -31.56
C LEU A 220 22.67 -22.97 -30.82
N GLY A 221 22.51 -21.72 -31.26
CA GLY A 221 21.49 -20.80 -30.74
C GLY A 221 20.09 -21.20 -31.22
N HIS A 222 19.28 -21.82 -30.35
CA HIS A 222 17.89 -22.18 -30.63
C HIS A 222 16.94 -21.20 -29.92
N PRO A 223 15.81 -20.77 -30.51
CA PRO A 223 14.90 -19.76 -29.92
C PRO A 223 14.22 -20.13 -28.58
N ASN A 224 14.51 -21.30 -28.00
CA ASN A 224 14.02 -21.74 -26.70
C ASN A 224 15.16 -22.06 -25.69
N CYS A 225 16.41 -21.71 -26.00
CA CYS A 225 17.54 -21.87 -25.08
C CYS A 225 17.79 -20.58 -24.30
N ASP A 226 17.07 -20.39 -23.20
CA ASP A 226 17.59 -19.59 -22.10
C ASP A 226 18.60 -20.50 -21.36
N HIS A 227 19.90 -20.16 -21.39
CA HIS A 227 20.94 -20.40 -20.36
C HIS A 227 22.36 -20.51 -20.96
N SER A 228 23.31 -19.92 -20.22
CA SER A 228 24.74 -19.65 -20.50
C SER A 228 25.67 -20.87 -20.66
N ASP A 229 25.16 -22.11 -20.55
CA ASP A 229 26.02 -23.29 -20.37
C ASP A 229 25.87 -24.35 -21.49
N GLY A 230 25.08 -24.05 -22.52
CA GLY A 230 24.87 -24.93 -23.68
C GLY A 230 24.21 -26.28 -23.37
N VAL A 231 23.51 -26.40 -22.23
CA VAL A 231 22.80 -27.63 -21.82
C VAL A 231 21.34 -27.52 -22.23
N TRP A 232 20.90 -28.42 -23.11
CA TRP A 232 19.52 -28.53 -23.54
C TRP A 232 18.73 -29.43 -22.57
N PHE A 233 17.50 -29.00 -22.24
CA PHE A 233 16.53 -29.81 -21.50
C PHE A 233 15.37 -30.13 -22.43
N GLY A 234 15.32 -31.36 -22.92
CA GLY A 234 14.15 -31.84 -23.65
C GLY A 234 12.92 -31.83 -22.76
N GLN A 235 11.82 -31.33 -23.30
CA GLN A 235 10.55 -31.47 -22.61
C GLN A 235 10.17 -32.95 -22.54
N ALA A 236 9.72 -33.38 -21.37
CA ALA A 236 9.14 -34.71 -21.25
C ALA A 236 7.86 -34.77 -22.10
N GLU A 237 7.75 -35.80 -22.93
CA GLU A 237 6.55 -36.03 -23.71
C GLU A 237 5.57 -36.88 -22.89
N TYR A 238 4.29 -36.52 -22.96
CA TYR A 238 3.21 -37.15 -22.23
C TYR A 238 2.08 -37.53 -23.19
N THR A 239 1.54 -38.73 -23.05
CA THR A 239 0.33 -39.17 -23.77
C THR A 239 -0.83 -39.39 -22.80
N PRO A 240 -2.08 -39.43 -23.29
CA PRO A 240 -3.23 -39.82 -22.47
C PRO A 240 -2.99 -41.18 -21.79
N CYS A 241 -3.34 -41.28 -20.52
CA CYS A 241 -3.24 -42.54 -19.79
C CYS A 241 -4.31 -43.53 -20.30
N PRO A 242 -3.94 -44.78 -20.64
CA PRO A 242 -4.89 -45.80 -21.12
C PRO A 242 -5.84 -46.34 -20.03
N GLY A 243 -5.69 -45.86 -18.78
CA GLY A 243 -6.35 -46.39 -17.59
C GLY A 243 -5.30 -46.87 -16.60
N CYS A 244 -5.35 -46.37 -15.37
CA CYS A 244 -4.48 -46.82 -14.29
C CYS A 244 -5.24 -46.78 -12.96
N PRO A 245 -4.81 -47.55 -11.94
CA PRO A 245 -5.48 -47.59 -10.63
C PRO A 245 -5.64 -46.20 -9.97
N LYS A 246 -4.79 -45.23 -10.33
CA LYS A 246 -4.88 -43.84 -9.80
C LYS A 246 -6.03 -43.03 -10.40
N CYS A 247 -6.39 -43.27 -11.67
CA CYS A 247 -7.35 -42.45 -12.40
C CYS A 247 -8.69 -43.16 -12.64
N GLU A 248 -8.70 -44.49 -12.62
CA GLU A 248 -9.88 -45.32 -12.85
C GLU A 248 -11.05 -45.00 -11.90
N PRO A 249 -10.84 -44.79 -10.58
CA PRO A 249 -11.93 -44.41 -9.67
C PRO A 249 -12.57 -43.05 -10.01
N ASN A 250 -11.87 -42.19 -10.77
CA ASN A 250 -12.27 -40.83 -11.10
C ASN A 250 -12.52 -40.65 -12.60
N GLY A 251 -12.86 -41.72 -13.34
CA GLY A 251 -13.19 -41.64 -14.77
C GLY A 251 -12.03 -41.15 -15.65
N GLY A 252 -10.79 -41.50 -15.31
CA GLY A 252 -9.59 -41.10 -16.04
C GLY A 252 -8.98 -39.76 -15.60
N LEU A 253 -9.54 -39.12 -14.57
CA LEU A 253 -9.00 -37.88 -14.00
C LEU A 253 -8.07 -38.17 -12.81
N VAL A 254 -7.09 -37.29 -12.60
CA VAL A 254 -6.23 -37.27 -11.41
C VAL A 254 -6.16 -35.85 -10.86
N LEU A 255 -6.15 -35.76 -9.53
CA LEU A 255 -5.93 -34.49 -8.85
C LEU A 255 -4.43 -34.17 -8.89
N ARG A 256 -4.06 -33.03 -9.49
CA ARG A 256 -2.67 -32.56 -9.53
C ARG A 256 -2.56 -31.21 -8.84
N LYS A 257 -1.46 -31.05 -8.10
CA LYS A 257 -1.06 -29.75 -7.56
C LYS A 257 -0.43 -28.95 -8.69
N GLY A 258 -0.99 -27.79 -8.99
CA GLY A 258 -0.49 -26.87 -10.01
C GLY A 258 -0.93 -25.44 -9.70
N SER A 259 -0.51 -24.47 -10.51
CA SER A 259 -0.92 -23.07 -10.34
C SER A 259 -2.45 -22.95 -10.45
N TRP A 260 -3.11 -22.73 -9.32
CA TRP A 260 -4.56 -22.60 -9.17
C TRP A 260 -4.92 -21.95 -7.83
N ARG A 261 -5.06 -20.62 -7.84
CA ARG A 261 -5.77 -19.75 -6.87
C ARG A 261 -5.65 -18.30 -7.42
N PRO A 262 -6.61 -17.39 -7.16
CA PRO A 262 -6.46 -16.00 -7.58
C PRO A 262 -5.19 -15.35 -7.01
N THR A 263 -4.40 -14.71 -7.89
CA THR A 263 -3.30 -13.84 -7.47
C THR A 263 -3.85 -12.65 -6.71
N LYS A 264 -3.18 -12.24 -5.62
CA LYS A 264 -3.58 -11.04 -4.89
C LYS A 264 -3.30 -9.80 -5.73
N ALA A 265 -4.34 -9.01 -5.97
CA ALA A 265 -4.29 -7.80 -6.81
C ALA A 265 -4.62 -6.52 -6.03
N HIS A 266 -4.65 -6.60 -4.70
CA HIS A 266 -5.00 -5.46 -3.86
C HIS A 266 -4.27 -5.47 -2.51
N ASP A 267 -4.11 -4.28 -1.94
CA ASP A 267 -3.73 -4.08 -0.53
C ASP A 267 -4.85 -3.33 0.21
N TYR A 268 -4.79 -3.32 1.53
CA TYR A 268 -5.74 -2.61 2.39
C TYR A 268 -5.15 -1.28 2.83
N ILE A 269 -5.96 -0.22 2.81
CA ILE A 269 -5.64 1.07 3.43
C ILE A 269 -6.64 1.26 4.56
N LEU A 270 -6.17 1.17 5.78
CA LEU A 270 -6.99 1.36 6.98
C LEU A 270 -7.10 2.86 7.27
N GLN A 271 -8.33 3.38 7.32
CA GLN A 271 -8.60 4.74 7.80
C GLN A 271 -8.86 4.71 9.30
N LEU A 272 -8.03 5.40 10.07
CA LEU A 272 -8.07 5.43 11.53
C LEU A 272 -8.25 6.87 12.04
N ALA A 273 -9.04 7.01 13.11
CA ALA A 273 -9.27 8.30 13.78
C ALA A 273 -9.24 8.14 15.31
N LYS A 274 -8.97 9.24 16.03
CA LYS A 274 -9.01 9.28 17.50
C LYS A 274 -10.44 9.34 18.06
N SER A 275 -11.37 9.90 17.29
CA SER A 275 -12.74 10.15 17.73
C SER A 275 -13.74 10.09 16.55
N PRO A 276 -15.06 10.06 16.82
CA PRO A 276 -16.06 10.16 15.77
C PRO A 276 -16.02 11.51 15.02
N GLN A 277 -15.53 12.56 15.68
CA GLN A 277 -15.32 13.91 15.16
C GLN A 277 -13.85 14.08 14.75
N TYR A 278 -13.57 13.94 13.47
CA TYR A 278 -12.25 14.11 12.87
C TYR A 278 -12.36 14.98 11.63
N PHE A 279 -11.26 15.57 11.20
CA PHE A 279 -11.24 16.43 10.04
C PHE A 279 -11.49 15.63 8.75
N CYS A 280 -12.32 16.18 7.88
CA CYS A 280 -12.62 15.60 6.58
C CYS A 280 -13.01 16.70 5.58
N ASP A 281 -12.23 16.88 4.51
CA ASP A 281 -12.61 17.72 3.37
C ASP A 281 -13.16 16.85 2.24
N ALA A 282 -14.47 16.63 2.26
CA ALA A 282 -15.15 15.83 1.25
C ALA A 282 -15.10 16.47 -0.15
N GLN A 283 -14.99 17.80 -0.25
CA GLN A 283 -14.95 18.47 -1.55
C GLN A 283 -13.58 18.30 -2.22
N ALA A 284 -12.49 18.25 -1.44
CA ALA A 284 -11.14 18.02 -1.95
C ALA A 284 -10.96 16.67 -2.66
N VAL A 285 -11.86 15.71 -2.42
CA VAL A 285 -11.84 14.37 -3.01
C VAL A 285 -13.16 13.96 -3.66
N ALA A 286 -14.08 14.90 -3.87
CA ALA A 286 -15.38 14.62 -4.48
C ALA A 286 -15.22 14.05 -5.90
N GLU A 287 -15.92 12.97 -6.20
CA GLU A 287 -15.95 12.34 -7.52
C GLU A 287 -17.21 12.74 -8.27
N ALA A 288 -17.10 12.98 -9.58
CA ALA A 288 -18.28 13.17 -10.42
C ALA A 288 -19.19 11.92 -10.39
N VAL A 289 -20.50 12.14 -10.40
CA VAL A 289 -21.46 11.03 -10.52
C VAL A 289 -21.72 10.67 -11.98
N THR A 290 -22.09 9.41 -12.22
CA THR A 290 -22.67 8.99 -13.49
C THR A 290 -24.18 8.78 -13.31
N GLY A 291 -24.99 9.48 -14.10
CA GLY A 291 -26.45 9.27 -14.16
C GLY A 291 -27.25 9.79 -12.95
N GLY A 292 -28.30 9.06 -12.59
CA GLY A 292 -29.36 9.46 -11.64
C GLY A 292 -28.98 9.41 -10.16
N ALA A 293 -27.81 9.90 -9.76
CA ALA A 293 -27.44 9.94 -8.34
C ALA A 293 -28.20 11.05 -7.62
N HIS A 294 -28.69 10.78 -6.42
CA HIS A 294 -29.62 11.66 -5.73
C HIS A 294 -29.31 11.83 -4.24
N HIS A 295 -29.75 12.93 -3.63
CA HIS A 295 -29.75 13.04 -2.18
C HIS A 295 -30.78 12.07 -1.58
N ARG A 296 -30.41 11.43 -0.47
CA ARG A 296 -31.38 10.74 0.39
C ARG A 296 -32.13 11.81 1.19
N GLY A 297 -33.46 11.78 1.14
CA GLY A 297 -34.28 12.65 1.99
C GLY A 297 -34.24 12.22 3.46
N ASP A 298 -34.81 13.04 4.33
CA ASP A 298 -34.92 12.81 5.79
C ASP A 298 -35.93 11.71 6.15
N GLY A 299 -36.00 10.64 5.35
CA GLY A 299 -36.97 9.56 5.51
C GLY A 299 -36.91 8.98 6.92
N VAL A 300 -38.07 8.86 7.56
CA VAL A 300 -38.20 8.27 8.89
C VAL A 300 -37.69 6.83 8.83
N HIS A 301 -36.72 6.50 9.67
CA HIS A 301 -36.18 5.15 9.77
C HIS A 301 -37.29 4.18 10.18
N ARG A 302 -37.49 3.10 9.41
CA ARG A 302 -38.60 2.14 9.59
C ARG A 302 -38.70 1.54 11.00
N LYS A 303 -37.58 1.39 11.72
CA LYS A 303 -37.59 0.87 13.09
C LYS A 303 -38.03 1.90 14.15
N SER A 304 -38.21 3.15 13.73
CA SER A 304 -38.56 4.29 14.58
C SER A 304 -39.96 4.82 14.30
N ALA A 305 -40.68 4.23 13.34
CA ALA A 305 -41.99 4.69 12.91
C ALA A 305 -43.10 3.80 13.46
N ASP A 306 -44.21 4.41 13.87
CA ASP A 306 -45.39 3.70 14.37
C ASP A 306 -45.98 2.74 13.32
N ALA A 307 -46.63 1.67 13.78
CA ALA A 307 -47.28 0.70 12.89
C ALA A 307 -48.31 1.40 11.98
N GLY A 308 -48.04 1.41 10.67
CA GLY A 308 -48.87 2.11 9.67
C GLY A 308 -48.23 3.39 9.11
N HIS A 309 -47.18 3.92 9.74
CA HIS A 309 -46.37 5.01 9.20
C HIS A 309 -45.04 4.50 8.64
N GLY A 310 -44.85 4.65 7.33
CA GLY A 310 -43.60 4.34 6.66
C GLY A 310 -43.83 3.95 5.21
N ILE A 311 -43.27 4.74 4.29
CA ILE A 311 -43.22 4.37 2.87
C ILE A 311 -42.42 3.08 2.77
N ARG A 312 -43.04 2.00 2.27
CA ARG A 312 -42.35 0.72 2.05
C ARG A 312 -41.17 0.97 1.13
N GLN A 313 -39.99 0.51 1.56
CA GLN A 313 -38.70 0.75 0.86
C GLN A 313 -38.70 0.29 -0.61
N ASN A 314 -39.64 -0.60 -0.98
CA ASN A 314 -39.79 -1.17 -2.32
C ASN A 314 -40.99 -0.64 -3.12
N GLU A 315 -41.88 0.17 -2.54
CA GLU A 315 -43.08 0.65 -3.26
C GLU A 315 -42.91 2.02 -3.91
N ASP A 316 -41.95 2.85 -3.46
CA ASP A 316 -41.53 4.00 -4.27
C ASP A 316 -40.15 4.54 -3.87
N TYR A 317 -39.12 4.12 -4.62
CA TYR A 317 -37.78 4.72 -4.56
C TYR A 317 -37.83 6.24 -4.76
N GLY A 318 -38.82 6.75 -5.50
CA GLY A 318 -39.00 8.18 -5.78
C GLY A 318 -39.36 9.04 -4.57
N ALA A 319 -39.99 8.48 -3.53
CA ALA A 319 -40.47 9.27 -2.39
C ALA A 319 -39.40 9.56 -1.32
N ASN A 320 -38.32 8.77 -1.28
CA ASN A 320 -37.21 8.93 -0.33
C ASN A 320 -35.97 9.62 -0.93
N VAL A 321 -36.09 10.08 -2.17
CA VAL A 321 -34.98 10.52 -2.99
C VAL A 321 -35.25 11.95 -3.44
N ARG A 322 -34.40 12.88 -3.03
CA ARG A 322 -34.49 14.30 -3.39
C ARG A 322 -33.37 14.63 -4.37
N GLU A 323 -33.72 15.21 -5.51
CA GLU A 323 -32.82 15.97 -6.41
C GLU A 323 -31.65 15.19 -7.00
N LEU A 324 -31.10 15.61 -8.12
CA LEU A 324 -29.87 15.04 -8.66
C LEU A 324 -28.67 15.77 -8.04
N VAL A 325 -27.60 15.04 -7.75
CA VAL A 325 -26.32 15.63 -7.29
C VAL A 325 -25.28 15.53 -8.39
N THR A 326 -24.33 16.46 -8.45
CA THR A 326 -23.24 16.44 -9.45
C THR A 326 -22.01 15.65 -8.98
N THR A 327 -21.82 15.52 -7.66
CA THR A 327 -20.67 14.85 -7.06
C THR A 327 -21.08 13.87 -5.95
N ARG A 328 -20.15 12.98 -5.59
CA ARG A 328 -20.29 11.99 -4.52
C ARG A 328 -18.98 11.79 -3.78
N ASN A 329 -19.04 11.18 -2.60
CA ASN A 329 -17.86 10.73 -1.88
C ASN A 329 -17.12 9.62 -2.67
N PRO A 330 -15.79 9.52 -2.54
CA PRO A 330 -15.03 8.39 -3.04
C PRO A 330 -15.59 7.05 -2.60
N ARG A 331 -15.56 6.07 -3.50
CA ARG A 331 -15.87 4.67 -3.15
C ARG A 331 -14.69 4.05 -2.40
N SER A 332 -14.94 3.00 -1.64
CA SER A 332 -13.91 2.29 -0.85
C SER A 332 -12.94 1.46 -1.70
N VAL A 333 -13.11 1.39 -3.02
CA VAL A 333 -12.14 0.74 -3.91
C VAL A 333 -11.43 1.81 -4.73
N TRP A 334 -10.15 2.02 -4.44
CA TRP A 334 -9.30 2.99 -5.14
C TRP A 334 -8.38 2.28 -6.10
N THR A 335 -8.28 2.81 -7.31
CA THR A 335 -7.42 2.24 -8.33
C THR A 335 -6.27 3.20 -8.62
N PHE A 336 -5.07 2.82 -8.22
CA PHE A 336 -3.84 3.51 -8.59
C PHE A 336 -2.95 2.53 -9.33
N SER A 337 -2.35 2.98 -10.43
CA SER A 337 -1.32 2.21 -11.12
C SER A 337 -0.07 2.18 -10.24
N THR A 338 0.58 1.02 -10.17
CA THR A 338 1.88 0.93 -9.50
C THR A 338 2.87 1.78 -10.28
N GLU A 339 3.51 2.74 -9.62
CA GLU A 339 4.60 3.51 -10.20
C GLU A 339 5.83 2.60 -10.23
N SER A 340 6.23 2.12 -11.42
CA SER A 340 7.57 1.54 -11.56
C SER A 340 8.57 2.62 -11.21
N ALA A 341 9.50 2.33 -10.30
CA ALA A 341 10.57 3.26 -9.98
C ALA A 341 11.33 3.62 -11.27
N ALA A 342 11.15 4.87 -11.72
CA ALA A 342 11.83 5.43 -12.89
C ALA A 342 13.24 5.92 -12.51
N TRP A 343 13.84 5.29 -11.51
CA TRP A 343 15.09 5.66 -10.88
C TRP A 343 15.88 4.42 -10.50
N ASP A 344 17.20 4.55 -10.47
CA ASP A 344 18.13 3.59 -9.88
C ASP A 344 19.01 4.33 -8.88
N PHE A 345 19.37 3.69 -7.77
CA PHE A 345 20.18 4.33 -6.72
C PHE A 345 21.29 3.40 -6.27
N CYS A 346 22.53 3.89 -6.30
CA CYS A 346 23.68 3.15 -5.82
C CYS A 346 23.89 3.40 -4.33
N LEU A 347 23.89 2.35 -3.51
CA LEU A 347 24.11 2.41 -2.06
C LEU A 347 25.56 2.75 -1.70
N ALA A 348 26.54 2.33 -2.51
CA ALA A 348 27.97 2.57 -2.24
C ALA A 348 28.35 4.05 -2.35
N CYS A 349 27.91 4.72 -3.40
CA CYS A 349 28.21 6.14 -3.63
C CYS A 349 27.00 7.06 -3.46
N GLN A 350 25.87 6.53 -2.98
CA GLN A 350 24.62 7.24 -2.70
C GLN A 350 24.13 8.10 -3.88
N SER A 351 24.36 7.65 -5.11
CA SER A 351 24.04 8.40 -6.32
C SER A 351 22.72 7.95 -6.93
N LEU A 352 21.84 8.92 -7.20
CA LEU A 352 20.55 8.74 -7.86
C LEU A 352 20.69 8.89 -9.39
N TYR A 353 20.14 7.95 -10.14
CA TYR A 353 20.13 7.96 -11.61
C TYR A 353 18.69 8.04 -12.13
N LEU A 354 18.40 9.08 -12.92
CA LEU A 354 17.07 9.33 -13.49
C LEU A 354 17.11 9.34 -15.03
N GLY A 355 15.96 9.09 -15.65
CA GLY A 355 15.75 9.35 -17.08
C GLY A 355 16.84 8.80 -18.01
N ALA A 356 17.59 9.70 -18.67
CA ALA A 356 18.66 9.33 -19.60
C ALA A 356 19.89 8.75 -18.90
N GLN A 357 20.25 9.26 -17.71
CA GLN A 357 21.39 8.75 -16.92
C GLN A 357 21.16 7.28 -16.56
N ARG A 358 19.92 6.96 -16.14
CA ARG A 358 19.50 5.59 -15.87
C ARG A 358 19.63 4.67 -17.09
N ARG A 359 19.24 5.16 -18.28
CA ARG A 359 19.36 4.40 -19.54
C ARG A 359 20.82 4.20 -19.97
N GLY A 360 21.74 5.03 -19.48
CA GLY A 360 23.17 4.93 -19.74
C GLY A 360 23.92 3.97 -18.80
N ILE A 361 23.25 3.34 -17.83
CA ILE A 361 23.86 2.33 -16.96
C ILE A 361 24.12 1.08 -17.80
N GLU A 362 25.38 0.65 -17.86
CA GLU A 362 25.75 -0.60 -18.53
C GLU A 362 25.18 -1.80 -17.78
N ILE A 363 24.56 -2.71 -18.54
CA ILE A 363 23.96 -3.93 -18.00
C ILE A 363 24.61 -5.13 -18.70
N ASP A 364 25.47 -5.84 -17.98
CA ASP A 364 25.99 -7.12 -18.45
C ASP A 364 24.93 -8.21 -18.27
N THR A 365 24.65 -8.94 -19.35
CA THR A 365 23.67 -10.04 -19.37
C THR A 365 24.31 -11.40 -19.68
N SER A 366 25.64 -11.44 -19.87
CA SER A 366 26.39 -12.63 -20.28
C SER A 366 26.32 -13.77 -19.25
N SER A 367 26.19 -13.43 -17.97
CA SER A 367 26.08 -14.38 -16.85
C SER A 367 24.67 -14.95 -16.64
N GLY A 368 23.70 -14.59 -17.49
CA GLY A 368 22.29 -14.96 -17.32
C GLY A 368 21.55 -14.19 -16.22
N ARG A 369 22.24 -13.29 -15.49
CA ARG A 369 21.67 -12.28 -14.60
C ARG A 369 22.04 -10.89 -15.13
N PRO A 370 21.10 -9.94 -15.23
CA PRO A 370 21.44 -8.55 -15.50
C PRO A 370 22.26 -8.00 -14.32
N VAL A 371 23.54 -7.74 -14.53
CA VAL A 371 24.44 -7.08 -13.58
C VAL A 371 24.63 -5.65 -14.03
N ARG A 372 24.37 -4.70 -13.13
CA ARG A 372 24.45 -3.27 -13.43
C ARG A 372 25.71 -2.72 -12.79
N THR A 373 26.50 -1.97 -13.54
CA THR A 373 27.72 -1.33 -13.02
C THR A 373 27.47 0.14 -12.78
N CYS A 374 27.74 0.62 -11.56
CA CYS A 374 27.58 2.02 -11.22
C CYS A 374 28.57 2.88 -12.01
N PRO A 375 28.11 3.86 -12.82
CA PRO A 375 29.01 4.70 -13.62
C PRO A 375 29.97 5.58 -12.80
N ILE A 376 29.71 5.76 -11.50
CA ILE A 376 30.52 6.63 -10.61
C ILE A 376 31.54 5.82 -9.82
N CYS A 377 31.11 4.73 -9.15
CA CYS A 377 31.98 3.96 -8.25
C CYS A 377 32.29 2.55 -8.74
N ASN A 378 31.79 2.15 -9.91
CA ASN A 378 31.92 0.81 -10.49
C ASN A 378 31.36 -0.34 -9.63
N SER A 379 30.59 -0.04 -8.58
CA SER A 379 29.92 -1.08 -7.79
C SER A 379 28.88 -1.83 -8.62
N THR A 380 28.87 -3.16 -8.48
CA THR A 380 27.92 -4.08 -9.12
C THR A 380 26.85 -4.63 -8.18
N ASP A 381 27.10 -4.53 -6.87
CA ASP A 381 26.29 -5.19 -5.84
C ASP A 381 25.54 -4.20 -4.94
N ASP A 382 25.98 -2.94 -4.89
CA ASP A 382 25.43 -1.92 -4.00
C ASP A 382 24.36 -1.09 -4.71
N TRP A 383 23.24 -1.72 -5.08
CA TRP A 383 22.09 -1.06 -5.67
C TRP A 383 20.86 -1.22 -4.79
N VAL A 384 20.05 -0.16 -4.69
CA VAL A 384 18.73 -0.27 -4.07
C VAL A 384 17.86 -1.17 -4.95
N ASP A 385 17.41 -2.26 -4.36
CA ASP A 385 16.31 -3.02 -4.94
C ASP A 385 15.05 -2.13 -4.93
N HIS A 386 14.52 -1.79 -6.10
CA HIS A 386 13.42 -0.83 -6.26
C HIS A 386 12.19 -1.20 -5.40
N PHE A 387 11.89 -0.41 -4.36
CA PHE A 387 10.62 -0.51 -3.65
C PHE A 387 9.97 0.86 -3.44
N ALA A 388 8.86 1.07 -4.15
CA ALA A 388 7.84 2.01 -3.73
C ALA A 388 6.71 1.22 -3.07
N THR A 389 6.60 1.32 -1.75
CA THR A 389 5.35 1.09 -1.02
C THR A 389 4.40 2.19 -1.43
N PHE A 390 3.36 1.82 -2.19
CA PHE A 390 2.34 2.65 -2.85
C PHE A 390 2.81 3.82 -3.77
N PRO A 391 2.06 4.13 -4.85
CA PRO A 391 2.32 5.29 -5.70
C PRO A 391 1.99 6.61 -4.98
N SER A 392 2.65 7.73 -5.32
CA SER A 392 2.42 9.03 -4.63
C SER A 392 0.96 9.52 -4.73
N ALA A 393 0.21 9.09 -5.75
CA ALA A 393 -1.22 9.41 -5.87
C ALA A 393 -2.08 8.88 -4.69
N LEU A 394 -1.66 7.80 -4.03
CA LEU A 394 -2.35 7.24 -2.87
C LEU A 394 -2.27 8.16 -1.64
N PRO A 395 -1.08 8.54 -1.14
CA PRO A 395 -0.96 9.48 -0.04
C PRO A 395 -1.50 10.87 -0.42
N GLU A 396 -1.40 11.31 -1.68
CA GLU A 396 -2.04 12.56 -2.11
C GLU A 396 -3.56 12.56 -1.82
N LYS A 397 -4.26 11.47 -2.17
CA LYS A 397 -5.71 11.37 -1.89
C LYS A 397 -6.00 11.33 -0.39
N CYS A 398 -5.17 10.62 0.39
CA CYS A 398 -5.30 10.52 1.85
C CYS A 398 -5.08 11.88 2.53
N ILE A 399 -4.08 12.64 2.09
CA ILE A 399 -3.76 13.97 2.62
C ILE A 399 -4.87 14.95 2.24
N ARG A 400 -5.31 15.02 0.98
CA ARG A 400 -6.40 15.93 0.54
C ARG A 400 -7.67 15.83 1.38
N VAL A 401 -8.08 14.61 1.76
CA VAL A 401 -9.28 14.44 2.60
C VAL A 401 -9.01 14.78 4.07
N SER A 402 -7.78 14.63 4.55
CA SER A 402 -7.43 14.73 5.97
C SER A 402 -6.83 16.08 6.37
N THR A 403 -6.49 16.92 5.39
CA THR A 403 -5.89 18.24 5.62
C THR A 403 -6.61 19.34 4.86
N SER A 404 -6.74 20.52 5.48
CA SER A 404 -7.28 21.71 4.82
C SER A 404 -6.35 22.23 3.73
N GLU A 405 -6.87 22.40 2.51
CA GLU A 405 -6.16 23.02 1.38
C GLU A 405 -5.71 24.47 1.69
N LYS A 406 -6.50 25.22 2.48
CA LYS A 406 -6.11 26.57 2.90
C LYS A 406 -5.05 26.57 4.00
N GLY A 407 -4.86 25.46 4.70
CA GLY A 407 -3.93 25.32 5.81
C GLY A 407 -4.57 25.39 7.20
N CYS A 408 -3.75 25.64 8.21
CA CYS A 408 -4.12 25.59 9.62
C CYS A 408 -3.67 26.84 10.41
N CYS A 409 -4.22 27.01 11.61
CA CYS A 409 -3.81 28.04 12.55
C CYS A 409 -2.34 27.84 12.99
N PRO A 410 -1.49 28.88 12.97
CA PRO A 410 -0.10 28.77 13.42
C PRO A 410 0.06 28.59 14.92
N GLU A 411 -0.97 28.88 15.72
CA GLU A 411 -0.94 28.77 17.18
C GLU A 411 -1.43 27.41 17.67
N CYS A 412 -2.68 27.05 17.34
CA CYS A 412 -3.29 25.80 17.81
C CYS A 412 -3.33 24.68 16.78
N GLY A 413 -2.90 24.92 15.54
CA GLY A 413 -2.97 23.94 14.45
C GLY A 413 -4.39 23.64 13.93
N ALA A 414 -5.43 24.32 14.38
CA ALA A 414 -6.80 24.09 13.90
C ALA A 414 -6.91 24.33 12.39
N GLN A 415 -7.50 23.36 11.69
CA GLN A 415 -7.61 23.38 10.24
C GLN A 415 -8.70 24.33 9.78
N TRP A 416 -8.46 25.08 8.72
CA TRP A 416 -9.48 25.96 8.14
C TRP A 416 -10.61 25.14 7.52
N ALA A 417 -11.84 25.63 7.66
CA ALA A 417 -13.01 24.99 7.06
C ALA A 417 -13.28 25.59 5.69
N ARG A 418 -13.48 24.73 4.69
CA ARG A 418 -14.00 25.11 3.39
C ARG A 418 -15.45 25.57 3.52
N VAL A 419 -15.74 26.78 3.07
CA VAL A 419 -17.10 27.31 3.02
C VAL A 419 -17.69 26.97 1.66
N ILE A 420 -18.83 26.28 1.67
CA ILE A 420 -19.51 25.82 0.46
C ILE A 420 -20.89 26.46 0.33
N GLU A 421 -21.30 26.68 -0.91
CA GLU A 421 -22.65 27.07 -1.30
C GLU A 421 -23.26 25.93 -2.12
N LYS A 422 -24.52 25.58 -1.84
CA LYS A 422 -25.29 24.64 -2.68
C LYS A 422 -26.16 25.42 -3.64
N ARG A 423 -25.88 25.31 -4.93
CA ARG A 423 -26.66 25.95 -6.00
C ARG A 423 -27.62 24.94 -6.60
N ARG A 424 -28.90 25.27 -6.54
CA ARG A 424 -29.99 24.39 -6.96
C ARG A 424 -30.60 24.93 -8.25
N THR A 425 -30.42 24.21 -9.36
CA THR A 425 -30.87 24.65 -10.68
C THR A 425 -31.99 23.76 -11.19
N ALA A 426 -33.13 24.35 -11.56
CA ALA A 426 -34.23 23.64 -12.19
C ALA A 426 -33.79 23.12 -13.57
N THR A 427 -34.14 21.88 -13.89
CA THR A 427 -33.71 21.22 -15.14
C THR A 427 -34.88 20.86 -16.04
N ARG A 428 -35.95 20.28 -15.50
CA ARG A 428 -37.14 19.89 -16.24
C ARG A 428 -38.31 19.66 -15.28
N PRO A 429 -39.56 19.71 -15.79
CA PRO A 429 -40.73 19.40 -14.99
C PRO A 429 -40.65 18.02 -14.34
N ALA A 430 -41.07 17.92 -13.07
CA ALA A 430 -41.23 16.66 -12.37
C ALA A 430 -42.39 15.85 -12.99
N LYS A 431 -42.25 14.52 -13.05
CA LYS A 431 -43.36 13.65 -13.48
C LYS A 431 -44.47 13.71 -12.42
N LYS A 432 -45.71 13.99 -12.84
CA LYS A 432 -46.92 14.13 -11.99
C LYS A 432 -47.35 12.87 -11.20
N ASN A 433 -46.62 11.76 -11.27
CA ASN A 433 -47.14 10.43 -10.91
C ASN A 433 -46.59 9.87 -9.59
N ALA A 434 -46.47 10.68 -8.53
CA ALA A 434 -46.19 10.15 -7.19
C ALA A 434 -47.04 10.91 -6.16
N ILE A 435 -48.33 10.57 -6.13
CA ILE A 435 -49.24 10.94 -5.05
C ILE A 435 -49.16 9.77 -4.07
N ASP A 436 -48.63 10.00 -2.86
CA ASP A 436 -48.74 8.99 -1.80
C ASP A 436 -50.21 8.81 -1.38
N THR A 437 -50.55 7.70 -0.74
CA THR A 437 -51.92 7.41 -0.25
C THR A 437 -52.43 8.39 0.80
N THR A 438 -51.61 9.39 1.21
CA THR A 438 -51.96 10.47 2.13
C THR A 438 -52.10 11.84 1.46
N GLY A 439 -51.99 11.90 0.13
CA GLY A 439 -52.16 13.12 -0.67
C GLY A 439 -50.96 14.08 -0.63
N LYS A 440 -49.81 13.69 -0.09
CA LYS A 440 -48.59 14.53 -0.07
C LYS A 440 -47.68 14.15 -1.24
N ALA A 441 -47.98 14.72 -2.41
CA ALA A 441 -47.08 14.63 -3.56
C ALA A 441 -45.73 15.30 -3.27
N ASN A 442 -44.71 14.91 -4.05
CA ASN A 442 -43.44 15.64 -4.13
C ASN A 442 -43.76 17.12 -4.43
N ARG A 443 -43.52 18.02 -3.46
CA ARG A 443 -43.99 19.43 -3.49
C ARG A 443 -43.38 20.29 -4.59
N ASP A 444 -42.33 19.83 -5.26
CA ASP A 444 -41.60 20.60 -6.24
C ASP A 444 -42.07 20.29 -7.67
N PRO A 445 -42.60 21.28 -8.42
CA PRO A 445 -43.03 21.09 -9.81
C PRO A 445 -41.85 20.79 -10.76
N GLU A 446 -40.61 21.07 -10.35
CA GLU A 446 -39.41 20.94 -11.17
C GLU A 446 -38.41 19.93 -10.55
N ARG A 447 -37.72 19.18 -11.42
CA ARG A 447 -36.53 18.44 -11.02
C ARG A 447 -35.34 19.38 -10.98
N HIS A 448 -34.56 19.26 -9.92
CA HIS A 448 -33.38 20.08 -9.71
C HIS A 448 -32.11 19.24 -9.73
N VAL A 449 -31.03 19.88 -10.19
CA VAL A 449 -29.65 19.44 -9.95
C VAL A 449 -29.03 20.39 -8.93
N THR A 450 -28.41 19.81 -7.92
CA THR A 450 -27.72 20.56 -6.88
C THR A 450 -26.21 20.43 -7.06
N GLU A 451 -25.57 21.56 -7.32
CA GLU A 451 -24.12 21.72 -7.40
C GLU A 451 -23.60 22.27 -6.07
N THR A 452 -22.43 21.82 -5.63
CA THR A 452 -21.74 22.36 -4.46
C THR A 452 -20.51 23.12 -4.91
N VAL A 453 -20.43 24.41 -4.58
CA VAL A 453 -19.35 25.31 -5.01
C VAL A 453 -18.59 25.80 -3.78
N THR A 454 -17.26 25.85 -3.86
CA THR A 454 -16.43 26.50 -2.82
C THR A 454 -16.54 28.01 -2.98
N ILE A 455 -16.97 28.70 -1.93
CA ILE A 455 -17.11 30.17 -1.93
C ILE A 455 -16.06 30.87 -1.07
N GLY A 456 -15.30 30.12 -0.27
CA GLY A 456 -14.22 30.69 0.54
C GLY A 456 -13.77 29.75 1.65
N TRP A 457 -13.11 30.34 2.63
CA TRP A 457 -12.51 29.63 3.77
C TRP A 457 -12.79 30.36 5.07
N ARG A 458 -13.05 29.61 6.13
CA ARG A 458 -13.30 30.17 7.47
C ARG A 458 -12.39 29.54 8.50
N ARG A 459 -11.93 30.36 9.44
CA ARG A 459 -11.29 29.87 10.67
C ARG A 459 -12.24 29.02 11.49
N THR A 460 -11.69 28.01 12.14
CA THR A 460 -12.39 27.09 13.05
C THR A 460 -12.01 27.30 14.52
N CYS A 461 -10.96 28.08 14.80
CA CYS A 461 -10.49 28.38 16.15
C CYS A 461 -10.61 29.87 16.51
N ILE A 462 -10.65 30.14 17.82
CA ILE A 462 -10.74 31.48 18.42
C ILE A 462 -9.41 31.98 19.00
N CYS A 463 -8.28 31.34 18.69
CA CYS A 463 -6.97 31.61 19.29
C CYS A 463 -6.56 33.09 19.30
N SER A 464 -5.89 33.44 20.41
CA SER A 464 -5.80 34.78 20.98
C SER A 464 -4.45 35.47 20.81
N ARG A 465 -3.47 34.94 20.06
CA ARG A 465 -2.36 35.80 19.57
C ARG A 465 -2.83 37.05 18.82
N TYR A 466 -4.14 37.14 18.52
CA TYR A 466 -4.88 38.32 18.06
C TYR A 466 -6.32 38.42 18.60
N SER A 467 -6.53 38.32 19.92
CA SER A 467 -7.66 38.99 20.62
C SER A 467 -7.45 38.81 22.12
N HIS A 468 -7.38 39.87 22.92
CA HIS A 468 -8.55 40.36 23.67
C HIS A 468 -8.56 41.89 23.88
N GLN A 469 -7.94 42.68 23.00
CA GLN A 469 -8.09 44.14 23.01
C GLN A 469 -7.89 44.69 21.59
N ARG A 470 -9.02 45.06 20.95
CA ARG A 470 -9.19 45.86 19.71
C ARG A 470 -8.40 45.40 18.45
N GLU A 471 -9.17 45.12 17.39
CA GLU A 471 -8.73 44.76 16.03
C GLU A 471 -8.04 43.38 15.91
N ILE A 472 -8.76 42.40 15.34
CA ILE A 472 -8.20 41.09 14.99
C ILE A 472 -7.33 41.30 13.76
N GLU A 473 -6.01 41.30 13.88
CA GLU A 473 -5.18 41.26 12.67
C GLU A 473 -5.41 39.92 11.96
N PRO A 474 -5.73 39.93 10.66
CA PRO A 474 -5.78 38.72 9.87
C PRO A 474 -4.38 38.09 9.83
N TYR A 475 -4.28 36.82 10.24
CA TYR A 475 -3.06 36.03 10.06
C TYR A 475 -3.22 35.08 8.87
N ASP A 476 -2.12 34.83 8.18
CA ASP A 476 -2.09 33.85 7.12
C ASP A 476 -1.99 32.42 7.68
N PRO A 477 -2.80 31.48 7.17
CA PRO A 477 -2.68 30.08 7.54
C PRO A 477 -1.31 29.53 7.18
N ILE A 478 -0.82 28.60 7.99
CA ILE A 478 0.40 27.85 7.68
C ILE A 478 0.05 26.47 7.12
N PRO A 479 0.94 25.85 6.33
CA PRO A 479 0.84 24.46 5.91
C PRO A 479 0.58 23.46 7.07
N PRO A 480 -0.38 22.53 6.91
CA PRO A 480 -0.56 21.38 7.80
C PRO A 480 0.68 20.50 7.84
N LEU A 481 0.85 19.72 8.90
CA LEU A 481 1.99 18.83 9.12
C LEU A 481 1.57 17.37 8.94
N VAL A 482 2.24 16.68 8.02
CA VAL A 482 2.04 15.27 7.66
C VAL A 482 3.17 14.42 8.23
N LEU A 483 2.85 13.21 8.70
CA LEU A 483 3.82 12.26 9.23
C LEU A 483 3.81 10.95 8.45
N ASP A 484 5.00 10.50 8.03
CA ASP A 484 5.23 9.13 7.58
C ASP A 484 6.20 8.42 8.56
N PRO A 485 5.72 7.56 9.47
CA PRO A 485 6.60 6.80 10.37
C PRO A 485 7.49 5.76 9.66
N PHE A 486 7.28 5.51 8.36
CA PHE A 486 8.01 4.51 7.57
C PHE A 486 8.31 5.05 6.16
N SER A 487 9.13 6.10 6.10
CA SER A 487 9.32 6.95 4.93
C SER A 487 9.76 6.19 3.67
N GLY A 488 10.67 5.22 3.79
CA GLY A 488 11.18 4.45 2.66
C GLY A 488 11.72 5.35 1.54
N SER A 489 11.07 5.34 0.37
CA SER A 489 11.45 6.21 -0.76
C SER A 489 10.80 7.61 -0.75
N GLY A 490 10.14 8.01 0.34
CA GLY A 490 9.64 9.37 0.55
C GLY A 490 8.33 9.71 -0.18
N ARG A 491 7.54 8.71 -0.60
CA ARG A 491 6.31 8.93 -1.41
C ARG A 491 5.27 9.79 -0.72
N THR A 492 5.09 9.59 0.59
CA THR A 492 4.19 10.43 1.40
C THR A 492 4.68 11.87 1.49
N ILE A 493 5.99 12.08 1.63
CA ILE A 493 6.59 13.41 1.75
C ILE A 493 6.47 14.17 0.42
N ILE A 494 6.75 13.49 -0.70
CA ILE A 494 6.52 14.00 -2.06
C ILE A 494 5.06 14.45 -2.21
N ALA A 495 4.11 13.60 -1.84
CA ALA A 495 2.69 13.93 -1.89
C ALA A 495 2.31 15.12 -1.01
N ALA A 496 2.83 15.19 0.22
CA ALA A 496 2.61 16.30 1.13
C ALA A 496 3.16 17.61 0.55
N ARG A 497 4.38 17.60 0.01
CA ARG A 497 5.02 18.76 -0.61
C ARG A 497 4.21 19.30 -1.79
N ARG A 498 3.72 18.42 -2.68
CA ARG A 498 2.85 18.79 -3.82
C ARG A 498 1.54 19.43 -3.40
N LEU A 499 1.06 19.11 -2.19
CA LEU A 499 -0.16 19.66 -1.60
C LEU A 499 0.11 20.85 -0.66
N ASN A 500 1.31 21.45 -0.72
CA ASN A 500 1.72 22.54 0.14
C ASN A 500 1.55 22.23 1.65
N CYS A 501 1.78 20.97 2.02
CA CYS A 501 1.87 20.53 3.41
C CYS A 501 3.34 20.45 3.82
N ARG A 502 3.59 20.64 5.11
CA ARG A 502 4.86 20.27 5.73
C ARG A 502 4.86 18.77 6.02
N ALA A 503 6.03 18.14 6.05
CA ALA A 503 6.12 16.71 6.31
C ALA A 503 7.35 16.28 7.10
N ILE A 504 7.18 15.26 7.93
CA ILE A 504 8.27 14.52 8.58
C ILE A 504 8.17 13.06 8.14
N GLY A 505 9.26 12.52 7.59
CA GLY A 505 9.44 11.08 7.42
C GLY A 505 10.43 10.54 8.42
N ILE A 506 10.24 9.29 8.82
CA ILE A 506 11.18 8.55 9.65
C ILE A 506 11.70 7.35 8.84
N GLU A 507 13.01 7.19 8.78
CA GLU A 507 13.65 6.08 8.09
C GLU A 507 14.78 5.50 8.96
N LEU A 508 14.80 4.17 9.08
CA LEU A 508 15.79 3.48 9.90
C LEU A 508 17.14 3.41 9.18
N ASN A 509 17.13 3.10 7.88
CA ASN A 509 18.35 2.92 7.10
C ASN A 509 18.86 4.26 6.53
N PRO A 510 20.05 4.75 6.91
CA PRO A 510 20.59 6.02 6.44
C PRO A 510 20.68 6.15 4.91
N ALA A 511 21.00 5.06 4.20
CA ALA A 511 21.09 5.09 2.75
C ALA A 511 19.72 5.23 2.07
N TYR A 512 18.67 4.64 2.66
CA TYR A 512 17.28 4.86 2.21
C TYR A 512 16.80 6.27 2.54
N ALA A 513 17.24 6.85 3.66
CA ALA A 513 16.98 8.24 3.96
C ALA A 513 17.61 9.17 2.90
N THR A 514 18.88 8.97 2.52
CA THR A 514 19.53 9.72 1.42
C THR A 514 18.78 9.57 0.10
N LEU A 515 18.30 8.35 -0.23
CA LEU A 515 17.46 8.11 -1.40
C LEU A 515 16.16 8.91 -1.33
N SER A 516 15.47 8.86 -0.19
CA SER A 516 14.23 9.62 0.06
C SER A 516 14.47 11.11 -0.18
N GLU A 517 15.50 11.68 0.45
CA GLU A 517 15.87 13.10 0.29
C GLU A 517 16.16 13.45 -1.18
N SER A 518 16.94 12.62 -1.87
CA SER A 518 17.27 12.81 -3.28
C SER A 518 16.01 12.84 -4.16
N LEU A 519 15.10 11.87 -3.96
CA LEU A 519 13.84 11.81 -4.70
C LEU A 519 12.92 12.99 -4.38
N ILE A 520 12.86 13.43 -3.13
CA ILE A 520 12.09 14.61 -2.74
C ILE A 520 12.67 15.86 -3.39
N HIS A 521 13.99 16.02 -3.44
CA HIS A 521 14.65 17.16 -4.08
C HIS A 521 14.38 17.21 -5.59
N GLU A 522 14.46 16.07 -6.26
CA GLU A 522 14.21 15.92 -7.71
C GLU A 522 12.73 16.10 -8.08
N ASP A 523 11.80 15.77 -7.17
CA ASP A 523 10.38 16.11 -7.30
C ASP A 523 10.18 17.61 -7.06
N GLN A 524 10.71 18.43 -7.98
CA GLN A 524 10.35 19.84 -8.05
C GLN A 524 8.93 19.94 -8.59
N PRO A 525 7.98 20.57 -7.88
CA PRO A 525 6.75 20.97 -8.51
C PRO A 525 7.14 21.86 -9.69
N LEU A 526 6.75 21.50 -10.91
CA LEU A 526 6.65 22.48 -11.99
C LEU A 526 5.88 23.64 -11.40
N PHE A 527 6.54 24.78 -11.22
CA PHE A 527 5.95 25.98 -10.67
C PHE A 527 4.60 26.19 -11.38
N ASN A 528 3.49 25.98 -10.67
CA ASN A 528 2.24 26.59 -11.10
C ASN A 528 2.42 28.07 -10.77
N THR A 529 2.67 28.82 -11.85
CA THR A 529 2.66 30.28 -11.96
C THR A 529 1.52 30.93 -11.18
#